data_AF-C0W8E8-F1
#
_entry.id   AF-C0W8E8-F1
#
_cell.length_a   1.000
_cell.length_b   1.000
_cell.length_c   1.000
_cell.angle_alpha   90.00
_cell.angle_beta   90.00
_cell.angle_gamma   90.00
#
_symmetry.space_group_name_H-M   'P 1'
#
loop_
_entity.id
_entity.type
_entity.pdbx_description
1 polymer ?
#
loop_
_entity_poly.entity_id
_entity_poly.type
_entity_poly.pdbx_seq_one_letter_code
_entity_poly.pdbx_strand_id
1 'polypeptide(L)'
;MVALRRGSLRKWFAALVIFGALVCLPAVFHGAGVFPVLFGYQARYILPLFGVLFFLLLALDLDDTALLSRPQHVAIVLLIGVAHSLTLYITILRFTRGVLGGQPRTLLNGIEWWWDMPVSPFAVWVGTSLTAFVFLAIALSVARQNLSFNTNSGTRV
;
A
#
# COMPACT_ATOMS: atom_id res chain seq x y z
N MET A 1 14.50 -12.93 9.32
CA MET A 1 13.14 -12.37 9.32
C MET A 1 12.75 -12.10 10.76
N VAL A 2 12.78 -10.84 11.23
CA VAL A 2 12.64 -10.53 12.67
C VAL A 2 11.20 -10.15 13.05
N ALA A 3 10.44 -9.49 12.19
CA ALA A 3 9.08 -9.00 12.52
C ALA A 3 7.99 -10.10 12.64
N LEU A 4 8.12 -11.21 11.91
CA LEU A 4 7.12 -12.31 11.93
C LEU A 4 7.44 -13.40 12.97
N ARG A 5 8.45 -13.24 13.83
CA ARG A 5 8.92 -14.36 14.68
C ARG A 5 8.48 -14.29 16.14
N ARG A 6 7.88 -13.19 16.60
CA ARG A 6 7.59 -12.96 18.03
C ARG A 6 6.16 -12.47 18.32
N GLY A 7 5.17 -12.98 17.59
CA GLY A 7 3.77 -12.72 17.89
C GLY A 7 3.18 -13.74 18.86
N SER A 8 2.39 -13.31 19.84
CA SER A 8 1.57 -14.23 20.65
C SER A 8 0.60 -15.01 19.76
N LEU A 9 0.21 -16.24 20.15
CA LEU A 9 -0.78 -17.04 19.40
C LEU A 9 -2.09 -16.26 19.15
N ARG A 10 -2.46 -15.39 20.10
CA ARG A 10 -3.63 -14.51 20.00
C ARG A 10 -3.48 -13.50 18.88
N LYS A 11 -2.30 -12.88 18.74
CA LYS A 11 -1.98 -11.96 17.64
C LYS A 11 -2.06 -12.67 16.29
N TRP A 12 -1.45 -13.84 16.16
CA TRP A 12 -1.50 -14.60 14.89
C TRP A 12 -2.91 -15.02 14.52
N PHE A 13 -3.68 -15.48 15.49
CA PHE A 13 -5.07 -15.84 15.26
C PHE A 13 -5.90 -14.61 14.82
N ALA A 14 -5.76 -13.48 15.50
CA ALA A 14 -6.44 -12.24 15.10
C ALA A 14 -6.01 -11.75 13.72
N ALA A 15 -4.71 -11.78 13.40
CA ALA A 15 -4.19 -11.44 12.08
C ALA A 15 -4.76 -12.36 10.99
N LEU A 16 -4.85 -13.66 11.26
CA LEU A 16 -5.42 -14.65 10.35
C LEU A 16 -6.91 -14.43 10.13
N VAL A 17 -7.68 -14.11 11.18
CA VAL A 17 -9.11 -13.78 11.05
C VAL A 17 -9.30 -12.53 10.19
N ILE A 18 -8.55 -11.46 10.44
CA ILE A 18 -8.64 -10.22 9.66
C ILE A 18 -8.22 -10.49 8.21
N PHE A 19 -7.12 -11.20 7.99
CA PHE A 19 -6.67 -11.58 6.64
C PHE A 19 -7.69 -12.45 5.92
N GLY A 20 -8.30 -13.42 6.62
CA GLY A 20 -9.40 -14.22 6.11
C GLY A 20 -10.59 -13.35 5.72
N ALA A 21 -10.95 -12.35 6.51
CA ALA A 21 -11.99 -11.39 6.16
C ALA A 21 -11.65 -10.58 4.90
N LEU A 22 -10.40 -10.10 4.76
CA LEU A 22 -9.93 -9.39 3.56
C LEU A 22 -10.15 -10.21 2.27
N VAL A 23 -9.91 -11.52 2.32
CA VAL A 23 -9.99 -12.41 1.16
C VAL A 23 -11.41 -12.94 0.94
N CYS A 24 -12.11 -13.31 2.00
CA CYS A 24 -13.41 -13.99 1.91
C CYS A 24 -14.60 -13.04 1.79
N LEU A 25 -14.52 -11.80 2.32
CA LEU A 25 -15.65 -10.86 2.24
C LEU A 25 -16.12 -10.60 0.81
N PRO A 26 -15.25 -10.34 -0.19
CA PRO A 26 -15.69 -10.18 -1.58
C PRO A 26 -16.45 -11.40 -2.11
N ALA A 27 -15.97 -12.61 -1.80
CA ALA A 27 -16.59 -13.86 -2.25
C ALA A 27 -17.96 -14.08 -1.58
N VAL A 28 -18.08 -13.79 -0.28
CA VAL A 28 -19.34 -13.89 0.46
C VAL A 28 -20.35 -12.87 -0.07
N PHE A 29 -19.95 -11.62 -0.28
CA PHE A 29 -20.83 -10.59 -0.81
C PHE A 29 -21.31 -10.88 -2.24
N HIS A 30 -20.46 -11.51 -3.04
CA HIS A 30 -20.84 -11.98 -4.36
C HIS A 30 -21.84 -13.14 -4.29
N GLY A 31 -21.56 -14.17 -3.47
CA GLY A 31 -22.46 -15.32 -3.29
C GLY A 31 -23.80 -14.94 -2.66
N ALA A 32 -23.84 -13.91 -1.82
CA ALA A 32 -25.05 -13.37 -1.22
C ALA A 32 -25.89 -12.50 -2.17
N GLY A 33 -25.42 -12.24 -3.40
CA GLY A 33 -26.13 -11.43 -4.39
C GLY A 33 -26.11 -9.92 -4.13
N VAL A 34 -25.40 -9.45 -3.09
CA VAL A 34 -25.26 -8.02 -2.77
C VAL A 34 -24.49 -7.29 -3.88
N PHE A 35 -23.48 -7.95 -4.44
CA PHE A 35 -22.75 -7.50 -5.62
C PHE A 35 -22.81 -8.56 -6.72
N PRO A 36 -23.75 -8.44 -7.68
CA PRO A 36 -23.93 -9.41 -8.77
C PRO A 36 -22.68 -9.56 -9.63
N VAL A 37 -21.89 -8.49 -9.73
CA VAL A 37 -20.60 -8.47 -10.42
C VAL A 37 -19.56 -7.98 -9.42
N LEU A 38 -18.48 -8.74 -9.22
CA LEU A 38 -17.37 -8.38 -8.33
C LEU A 38 -16.77 -7.00 -8.67
N PHE A 39 -16.91 -6.53 -9.90
CA PHE A 39 -16.49 -5.20 -10.33
C PHE A 39 -17.22 -4.06 -9.58
N GLY A 40 -18.44 -4.29 -9.10
CA GLY A 40 -19.17 -3.33 -8.26
C GLY A 40 -18.63 -3.26 -6.83
N TYR A 41 -17.88 -4.27 -6.40
CA TYR A 41 -17.24 -4.31 -5.10
C TYR A 41 -15.97 -3.44 -5.11
N GLN A 42 -16.01 -2.35 -4.36
CA GLN A 42 -14.92 -1.38 -4.37
C GLN A 42 -13.90 -1.66 -3.27
N ALA A 43 -12.61 -1.55 -3.59
CA ALA A 43 -11.52 -1.79 -2.65
C ALA A 43 -11.62 -0.94 -1.36
N ARG A 44 -12.26 0.25 -1.43
CA ARG A 44 -12.49 1.13 -0.28
C ARG A 44 -13.28 0.49 0.85
N TYR A 45 -14.10 -0.53 0.57
CA TYR A 45 -14.87 -1.24 1.60
C TYR A 45 -14.01 -2.17 2.46
N ILE A 46 -12.85 -2.58 1.94
CA ILE A 46 -11.90 -3.49 2.62
C ILE A 46 -10.68 -2.74 3.14
N LEU A 47 -10.38 -1.56 2.60
CA LEU A 47 -9.22 -0.75 2.97
C LEU A 47 -9.04 -0.54 4.48
N PRO A 48 -10.09 -0.27 5.29
CA PRO A 48 -9.92 -0.08 6.74
C PRO A 48 -9.35 -1.32 7.44
N LEU A 49 -9.71 -2.52 6.98
CA LEU A 49 -9.21 -3.79 7.54
C LEU A 49 -7.72 -3.98 7.30
N PHE A 50 -7.17 -3.46 6.19
CA PHE A 50 -5.71 -3.42 5.98
C PHE A 50 -5.03 -2.56 7.06
N GLY A 51 -5.62 -1.42 7.43
CA GLY A 51 -5.11 -0.58 8.51
C GLY A 51 -5.03 -1.33 9.84
N VAL A 52 -6.11 -2.04 10.20
CA VAL A 52 -6.15 -2.87 11.42
C VAL A 52 -5.15 -4.02 11.36
N LEU A 53 -5.04 -4.70 10.21
CA LEU A 53 -4.08 -5.78 10.00
C LEU A 53 -2.64 -5.29 10.16
N PHE A 54 -2.30 -4.16 9.53
CA PHE A 54 -0.96 -3.58 9.65
C PHE A 54 -0.68 -3.09 11.05
N PHE A 55 -1.64 -2.45 11.72
CA PHE A 55 -1.48 -2.05 13.12
C PHE A 55 -1.20 -3.27 14.01
N LEU A 56 -1.97 -4.34 13.87
CA LEU A 56 -1.82 -5.55 14.67
C LEU A 56 -0.49 -6.27 14.38
N LEU A 57 -0.05 -6.29 13.13
CA LEU A 57 1.20 -6.93 12.73
C LEU A 57 2.44 -6.09 13.10
N LEU A 58 2.42 -4.79 12.87
CA LEU A 58 3.58 -3.91 12.99
C LEU A 58 3.65 -3.14 14.32
N ALA A 59 2.52 -2.71 14.89
CA ALA A 59 2.52 -1.82 16.06
C ALA A 59 2.35 -2.56 17.39
N LEU A 60 1.69 -3.72 17.40
CA LEU A 60 1.33 -4.41 18.65
C LEU A 60 2.52 -5.04 19.40
N ASP A 61 3.64 -5.32 18.71
CA ASP A 61 4.87 -5.89 19.30
C ASP A 61 6.11 -5.06 18.93
N LEU A 62 6.01 -3.72 19.04
CA LEU A 62 7.17 -2.84 18.91
C LEU A 62 8.07 -2.99 20.16
N ASP A 63 8.86 -4.07 20.22
CA ASP A 63 10.06 -4.08 21.06
C ASP A 63 11.13 -3.18 20.39
N ASP A 64 11.90 -2.44 21.20
CA ASP A 64 12.96 -1.49 20.79
C ASP A 64 14.05 -2.06 19.84
N THR A 65 14.01 -3.36 19.53
CA THR A 65 15.06 -4.08 18.80
C THR A 65 14.65 -4.62 17.42
N ALA A 66 13.41 -4.40 16.98
CA ALA A 66 12.92 -4.93 15.71
C ALA A 66 13.44 -4.10 14.50
N LEU A 67 14.72 -4.23 14.18
CA LEU A 67 15.30 -3.66 12.96
C LEU A 67 14.85 -4.47 11.73
N LEU A 68 14.10 -3.83 10.82
CA LEU A 68 13.87 -4.37 9.48
C LEU A 68 15.22 -4.59 8.79
N SER A 69 15.41 -5.77 8.21
CA SER A 69 16.63 -6.02 7.44
C SER A 69 16.66 -5.11 6.20
N ARG A 70 17.86 -4.75 5.72
CA ARG A 70 18.03 -3.97 4.49
C ARG A 70 17.19 -4.49 3.31
N PRO A 71 17.18 -5.80 2.99
CA PRO A 71 16.33 -6.29 1.90
C PRO A 71 14.83 -6.18 2.19
N GLN A 72 14.39 -6.34 3.44
CA GLN A 72 12.97 -6.14 3.81
C GLN A 72 12.53 -4.70 3.62
N HIS A 73 13.38 -3.75 4.00
CA HIS A 73 13.13 -2.33 3.80
C HIS A 73 13.00 -1.98 2.32
N VAL A 74 13.94 -2.44 1.48
CA VAL A 74 13.88 -2.23 0.02
C VAL A 74 12.62 -2.87 -0.57
N ALA A 75 12.26 -4.08 -0.15
CA ALA A 75 11.05 -4.75 -0.60
C ALA A 75 9.78 -3.96 -0.26
N ILE A 76 9.68 -3.40 0.96
CA ILE A 76 8.52 -2.59 1.37
C ILE A 76 8.41 -1.32 0.52
N VAL A 77 9.51 -0.59 0.33
CA VAL A 77 9.53 0.63 -0.52
C VAL A 77 9.09 0.30 -1.94
N LEU A 78 9.62 -0.78 -2.52
CA LEU A 78 9.28 -1.20 -3.87
C LEU A 78 7.81 -1.62 -3.99
N LEU A 79 7.31 -2.47 -3.09
CA LEU A 79 5.94 -2.96 -3.15
C LEU A 79 4.91 -1.83 -3.00
N ILE A 80 5.11 -0.97 -1.99
CA ILE A 80 4.20 0.16 -1.75
C ILE A 80 4.29 1.17 -2.90
N GLY A 81 5.51 1.50 -3.36
CA GLY A 81 5.69 2.46 -4.44
C GLY A 81 5.11 1.97 -5.78
N VAL A 82 5.27 0.69 -6.11
CA VAL A 82 4.66 0.09 -7.31
C VAL A 82 3.13 0.09 -7.18
N ALA A 83 2.59 -0.31 -6.04
CA ALA A 83 1.14 -0.29 -5.80
C ALA A 83 0.57 1.14 -5.91
N HIS A 84 1.27 2.13 -5.36
CA HIS A 84 0.92 3.54 -5.47
C HIS A 84 0.95 4.00 -6.94
N SER A 85 2.05 3.73 -7.66
CA SER A 85 2.21 4.14 -9.05
C SER A 85 1.16 3.52 -9.98
N LEU A 86 0.83 2.24 -9.78
CA LEU A 86 -0.22 1.54 -10.55
C LEU A 86 -1.61 2.12 -10.25
N THR A 87 -1.91 2.38 -8.97
CA THR A 87 -3.18 2.98 -8.56
C THR A 87 -3.34 4.38 -9.16
N LEU A 88 -2.28 5.18 -9.12
CA LEU A 88 -2.25 6.51 -9.73
C LEU A 88 -2.46 6.44 -11.24
N TYR A 89 -1.75 5.53 -11.93
CA TYR A 89 -1.91 5.31 -13.37
C TYR A 89 -3.35 5.01 -13.76
N ILE A 90 -3.97 4.04 -13.07
CA ILE A 90 -5.37 3.63 -13.31
C ILE A 90 -6.33 4.78 -13.01
N THR A 91 -6.07 5.56 -11.97
CA THR A 91 -6.91 6.68 -11.56
C THR A 91 -6.87 7.79 -12.61
N ILE A 92 -5.69 8.21 -13.04
CA ILE A 92 -5.52 9.22 -14.09
C ILE A 92 -6.18 8.73 -15.39
N LEU A 93 -5.94 7.47 -15.78
CA LEU A 93 -6.55 6.87 -16.96
C LEU A 93 -8.08 6.91 -16.91
N ARG A 94 -8.66 6.60 -15.75
CA ARG A 94 -10.11 6.64 -15.53
C ARG A 94 -10.67 8.05 -15.69
N PHE A 95 -9.99 9.07 -15.16
CA PHE A 95 -10.49 10.45 -15.26
C PHE A 95 -10.28 11.07 -16.64
N THR A 96 -9.24 10.64 -17.36
CA THR A 96 -8.90 11.19 -18.69
C THR A 96 -9.62 10.54 -19.86
N ARG A 97 -10.12 9.32 -19.68
CA ARG A 97 -10.79 8.56 -20.75
C ARG A 97 -12.17 8.00 -20.38
N GLY A 98 -12.58 8.12 -19.11
CA GLY A 98 -13.81 7.49 -18.62
C GLY A 98 -13.69 5.97 -18.38
N VAL A 99 -14.80 5.35 -17.99
CA VAL A 99 -14.89 3.94 -17.55
C VAL A 99 -15.42 3.04 -18.69
N LEU A 100 -14.99 3.25 -19.94
CA LEU A 100 -15.47 2.45 -21.07
C LEU A 100 -14.43 1.39 -21.49
N GLY A 101 -14.80 0.12 -21.29
CA GLY A 101 -13.96 -1.04 -21.57
C GLY A 101 -13.69 -1.22 -23.06
N GLY A 102 -12.43 -1.43 -23.42
CA GLY A 102 -12.03 -1.87 -24.77
C GLY A 102 -10.89 -1.08 -25.43
N GLN A 103 -10.53 0.10 -24.91
CA GLN A 103 -9.51 0.98 -25.51
C GLN A 103 -8.09 0.73 -24.95
N PRO A 104 -7.02 1.00 -25.72
CA PRO A 104 -5.64 0.74 -25.29
C PRO A 104 -5.29 1.52 -24.02
N ARG A 105 -4.71 0.82 -23.04
CA ARG A 105 -4.38 1.32 -21.68
C ARG A 105 -3.12 2.19 -21.68
N THR A 106 -3.07 3.28 -22.46
CA THR A 106 -1.92 4.19 -22.53
C THR A 106 -2.28 5.64 -22.17
N LEU A 107 -1.42 6.27 -21.36
CA LEU A 107 -1.47 7.70 -21.03
C LEU A 107 -0.87 8.62 -22.11
N LEU A 108 -0.54 8.09 -23.30
CA LEU A 108 0.16 8.85 -24.34
C LEU A 108 -0.74 9.40 -25.45
N ASN A 109 -1.89 8.77 -25.72
CA ASN A 109 -2.75 9.10 -26.86
C ASN A 109 -4.22 9.23 -26.42
N GLY A 110 -5.08 9.91 -27.19
CA GLY A 110 -6.54 9.87 -27.05
C GLY A 110 -7.07 10.16 -25.64
N ILE A 111 -6.61 11.26 -25.04
CA ILE A 111 -6.89 11.67 -23.66
C ILE A 111 -7.58 13.02 -23.67
N GLU A 112 -8.65 13.14 -22.89
CA GLU A 112 -9.26 14.41 -22.55
C GLU A 112 -8.64 14.88 -21.24
N TRP A 113 -7.87 15.97 -21.32
CA TRP A 113 -7.17 16.55 -20.18
C TRP A 113 -7.74 17.93 -19.89
N TRP A 114 -8.11 18.14 -18.63
CA TRP A 114 -8.83 19.35 -18.21
C TRP A 114 -7.92 20.42 -17.60
N TRP A 115 -6.60 20.19 -17.50
CA TRP A 115 -5.67 21.26 -17.11
C TRP A 115 -5.20 22.02 -18.34
N ASP A 116 -5.39 23.33 -18.33
CA ASP A 116 -4.88 24.26 -19.35
C ASP A 116 -3.37 24.55 -19.22
N MET A 117 -2.67 23.83 -18.33
CA MET A 117 -1.22 23.93 -18.17
C MET A 117 -0.50 22.93 -19.11
N PRO A 118 0.75 23.22 -19.55
CA PRO A 118 1.53 22.35 -20.43
C PRO A 118 2.11 21.13 -19.69
N VAL A 119 1.30 20.48 -18.85
CA VAL A 119 1.67 19.30 -18.06
C VAL A 119 0.79 18.15 -18.53
N SER A 120 1.41 17.12 -19.11
CA SER A 120 0.67 15.94 -19.56
C SER A 120 0.28 15.02 -18.39
N PRO A 121 -0.82 14.25 -18.51
CA PRO A 121 -1.19 13.24 -17.50
C PRO A 121 -0.07 12.24 -17.22
N PHE A 122 0.71 11.88 -18.25
CA PHE A 122 1.88 11.03 -18.12
C PHE A 122 2.97 11.69 -17.25
N ALA A 123 3.24 12.98 -17.45
CA ALA A 123 4.20 13.73 -16.63
C ALA A 123 3.75 13.81 -15.17
N VAL A 124 2.44 14.01 -14.90
CA VAL A 124 1.87 13.98 -13.54
C VAL A 124 2.09 12.60 -12.89
N TRP A 125 1.82 11.53 -13.63
CA TRP A 125 2.01 10.17 -13.15
C TRP A 125 3.48 9.89 -12.79
N VAL A 126 4.42 10.21 -13.68
CA VAL A 126 5.86 10.01 -13.45
C VAL A 126 6.33 10.84 -12.26
N GLY A 127 6.04 12.15 -12.28
CA GLY A 127 6.49 13.07 -11.24
C GLY A 127 5.99 12.67 -9.85
N THR A 128 4.68 12.44 -9.72
CA THR A 128 4.07 12.05 -8.44
C THR A 128 4.56 10.69 -7.96
N SER A 129 4.69 9.71 -8.86
CA SER A 129 5.22 8.38 -8.50
C SER A 129 6.64 8.50 -7.96
N LEU A 130 7.52 9.23 -8.64
CA LEU A 130 8.90 9.45 -8.21
C LEU A 130 8.97 10.15 -6.85
N THR A 131 8.18 11.21 -6.65
CA THR A 131 8.10 11.91 -5.37
C THR A 131 7.65 10.97 -4.25
N ALA A 132 6.64 10.13 -4.49
CA ALA A 132 6.17 9.16 -3.51
C ALA A 132 7.24 8.11 -3.16
N PHE A 133 7.97 7.59 -4.16
CA PHE A 133 9.08 6.66 -3.94
C PHE A 133 10.19 7.29 -3.09
N VAL A 134 10.59 8.51 -3.41
CA VAL A 134 11.62 9.25 -2.67
C VAL A 134 11.16 9.51 -1.23
N PHE A 135 9.93 9.97 -1.05
CA PHE A 135 9.36 10.21 0.27
C PHE A 135 9.34 8.93 1.12
N LEU A 136 8.87 7.81 0.57
CA LEU A 136 8.84 6.52 1.27
C LEU A 136 10.24 6.05 1.67
N ALA A 137 11.21 6.18 0.75
CA ALA A 137 12.60 5.80 1.01
C ALA A 137 13.22 6.65 2.14
N ILE A 138 12.98 7.96 2.13
CA ILE A 138 13.46 8.88 3.19
C ILE A 138 12.78 8.57 4.51
N ALA A 139 11.44 8.50 4.56
CA ALA A 139 10.68 8.27 5.78
C ALA A 139 11.09 6.98 6.49
N LEU A 140 11.23 5.89 5.74
CA LEU A 140 11.66 4.60 6.30
C LEU A 140 13.15 4.60 6.68
N SER A 141 14.00 5.37 5.98
CA SER A 141 15.41 5.51 6.32
C SER A 141 15.60 6.27 7.64
N VAL A 142 14.86 7.36 7.82
CA VAL A 142 14.84 8.15 9.07
C VAL A 142 14.31 7.29 10.22
N ALA A 143 13.20 6.58 10.02
CA ALA A 143 12.66 5.68 11.05
C ALA A 143 13.69 4.62 11.49
N ARG A 144 14.42 4.04 10.54
CA ARG A 144 15.48 3.07 10.83
C ARG A 144 16.68 3.68 11.55
N GLN A 145 17.08 4.91 11.19
CA GLN A 145 18.17 5.62 11.86
C GLN A 145 17.82 5.93 13.32
N ASN A 146 16.61 6.44 13.57
CA ASN A 146 16.14 6.75 14.93
C ASN A 146 16.15 5.50 15.82
N LEU A 147 15.69 4.36 15.32
CA LEU A 147 15.75 3.08 16.04
C LEU A 147 17.20 2.67 16.35
N SER A 148 18.11 2.80 15.38
CA SER A 148 19.53 2.43 15.59
C SER A 148 20.24 3.34 16.59
N PHE A 149 19.92 4.64 16.62
CA PHE A 149 20.49 5.58 17.57
C PHE A 149 20.04 5.26 19.00
N ASN A 150 18.74 4.99 19.18
CA ASN A 150 18.18 4.65 20.50
C ASN A 150 18.82 3.38 21.08
N THR A 151 18.99 2.34 20.26
CA THR A 151 19.66 1.10 20.69
C THR A 151 21.12 1.29 21.14
N ASN A 152 21.88 2.19 20.52
CA ASN A 152 23.28 2.45 20.88
C ASN A 152 23.44 3.32 22.15
N SER A 153 22.40 4.08 22.51
CA SER A 153 22.39 4.90 23.73
C SER A 153 22.04 4.10 24.99
N GLY A 154 21.18 3.09 24.88
CA GLY A 154 20.79 2.22 26.00
C GLY A 154 21.86 1.22 26.47
N THR A 155 22.92 1.00 25.68
CA THR A 155 24.03 0.09 26.03
C THR A 155 25.19 0.78 26.76
N ARG A 156 25.09 2.08 27.07
CA ARG A 156 26.13 2.84 27.81
C ARG A 156 25.75 3.15 29.26
N VAL A 157 25.09 2.23 29.95
CA VAL A 157 24.82 2.33 31.40
C VAL A 157 25.28 1.06 32.09
#